data_AF-A0A8H3I0I5-F1
#
_entry.id   AF-A0A8H3I0I5-F1
#
_cell.length_a   1.000
_cell.length_b   1.000
_cell.length_c   1.000
_cell.angle_alpha   90.00
_cell.angle_beta   90.00
_cell.angle_gamma   90.00
#
_symmetry.space_group_name_H-M   'P 1'
#
loop_
_entity.id
_entity.type
_entity.pdbx_description
1 polymer ?
#
loop_
_entity_poly.entity_id
_entity_poly.type
_entity_poly.pdbx_seq_one_letter_code
_entity_poly.pdbx_strand_id
1 'polypeptide(L)'
;IPFRLLVTSDEHKGSNTRDIAEAELPAIQVWALYSLNLHKATYHGWNYNASRTGKRNFIIGRGGFIGLHRYAGLWTGDNASTWDFLKVSVAQILSLGLSGITISGGDVGGFEPGQDGGKWANPELLMRWYLAYSLLPWFRNHYNRKMDKKEFQEPYRFIDVISQAPPDQQWMYRATLPVCQYYIRLRYSLLQLMYDQMFDNLLTGLPIARSLVISNEDDGSLVTENEDFLDNTYTVGDDVLVAPVLEPQLAQGRPDNETRIIYLPSPDSWWQFNLRADGPDAAVALGGRFDGGTLMPYDARMSDNVSQIPYMNPMFIRYGKIPIKTIVSITDREPV
;
A
#
# COMPACT_ATOMS: atom_id res chain seq x y z
N ILE A 1 -23.83 -28.98 -10.88
CA ILE A 1 -23.68 -27.59 -11.35
C ILE A 1 -24.04 -26.67 -10.18
N PRO A 2 -23.07 -26.03 -9.51
CA PRO A 2 -23.30 -25.24 -8.29
C PRO A 2 -24.28 -24.07 -8.48
N PHE A 3 -24.53 -23.63 -9.73
CA PHE A 3 -25.45 -22.55 -10.06
C PHE A 3 -26.94 -22.83 -9.83
N ARG A 4 -27.33 -24.08 -9.59
CA ARG A 4 -28.71 -24.47 -9.25
C ARG A 4 -28.93 -24.74 -7.76
N LEU A 5 -27.88 -24.61 -6.94
CA LEU A 5 -28.01 -24.73 -5.49
C LEU A 5 -28.87 -23.56 -4.99
N LEU A 6 -29.90 -23.86 -4.23
CA LEU A 6 -30.73 -22.86 -3.57
C LEU A 6 -30.10 -22.50 -2.22
N VAL A 7 -30.00 -21.21 -1.92
CA VAL A 7 -29.38 -20.66 -0.69
C VAL A 7 -30.23 -19.54 -0.13
N THR A 8 -30.25 -19.40 1.20
CA THR A 8 -30.97 -18.32 1.87
C THR A 8 -30.24 -16.99 1.70
N SER A 9 -30.99 -15.89 1.52
CA SER A 9 -30.46 -14.53 1.36
C SER A 9 -30.96 -13.62 2.49
N ASP A 10 -30.08 -12.74 2.99
CA ASP A 10 -30.40 -11.73 3.99
C ASP A 10 -30.76 -10.36 3.38
N GLU A 11 -30.89 -10.26 2.05
CA GLU A 11 -31.20 -9.03 1.31
C GLU A 11 -32.61 -8.46 1.56
N HIS A 12 -33.53 -9.25 2.13
CA HIS A 12 -34.95 -8.89 2.27
C HIS A 12 -35.42 -8.90 3.73
N LYS A 13 -35.09 -7.85 4.49
CA LYS A 13 -35.67 -7.60 5.83
C LYS A 13 -36.43 -6.27 5.92
N GLY A 14 -37.06 -5.85 4.81
CA GLY A 14 -37.72 -4.56 4.67
C GLY A 14 -39.26 -4.56 4.73
N SER A 15 -39.96 -5.71 4.72
CA SER A 15 -41.43 -5.72 4.84
C SER A 15 -41.88 -6.24 6.20
N ASN A 16 -42.80 -5.49 6.82
CA ASN A 16 -43.47 -5.78 8.10
C ASN A 16 -44.39 -7.01 8.01
N THR A 17 -43.86 -8.16 7.63
CA THR A 17 -44.60 -9.42 7.56
C THR A 17 -43.79 -10.49 8.26
N ARG A 18 -44.32 -10.99 9.38
CA ARG A 18 -43.76 -12.08 10.20
C ARG A 18 -43.68 -13.44 9.47
N ASP A 19 -44.00 -13.50 8.17
CA ASP A 19 -44.13 -14.72 7.37
C ASP A 19 -43.40 -14.65 6.02
N ILE A 20 -42.22 -14.01 5.94
CA ILE A 20 -41.33 -14.26 4.80
C ILE A 20 -40.51 -15.50 5.17
N ALA A 21 -40.96 -16.68 4.73
CA ALA A 21 -40.08 -17.83 4.65
C ALA A 21 -38.79 -17.38 3.95
N GLU A 22 -37.62 -17.67 4.54
CA GLU A 22 -36.31 -17.31 3.97
C GLU A 22 -36.30 -17.72 2.49
N ALA A 23 -36.47 -16.75 1.59
CA ALA A 23 -36.63 -17.06 0.18
C ALA A 23 -35.30 -17.64 -0.32
N GLU A 24 -35.31 -18.92 -0.69
CA GLU A 24 -34.13 -19.55 -1.23
C GLU A 24 -33.90 -19.09 -2.67
N LEU A 25 -32.76 -18.45 -2.92
CA LEU A 25 -32.35 -17.96 -4.24
C LEU A 25 -31.32 -18.91 -4.86
N PRO A 26 -31.27 -19.04 -6.19
CA PRO A 26 -30.16 -19.72 -6.84
C PRO A 26 -28.83 -19.08 -6.48
N ALA A 27 -27.83 -19.88 -6.12
CA ALA A 27 -26.51 -19.43 -5.66
C ALA A 27 -25.82 -18.49 -6.66
N ILE A 28 -26.13 -18.59 -7.96
CA ILE A 28 -25.61 -17.68 -8.97
C ILE A 28 -26.11 -16.23 -8.80
N GLN A 29 -27.31 -16.02 -8.27
CA GLN A 29 -27.87 -14.68 -8.04
C GLN A 29 -27.16 -13.97 -6.88
N VAL A 30 -26.69 -14.72 -5.88
CA VAL A 30 -26.03 -14.18 -4.68
C VAL A 30 -24.52 -14.44 -4.65
N TRP A 31 -23.94 -14.98 -5.73
CA TRP A 31 -22.55 -15.43 -5.78
C TRP A 31 -21.55 -14.34 -5.37
N ALA A 32 -21.76 -13.12 -5.88
CA ALA A 32 -20.89 -11.98 -5.59
C ALA A 32 -20.92 -11.55 -4.12
N LEU A 33 -21.98 -11.90 -3.38
CA LEU A 33 -22.14 -11.57 -1.96
C LEU A 33 -21.44 -12.56 -1.04
N TYR A 34 -20.98 -13.71 -1.54
CA TYR A 34 -20.38 -14.76 -0.71
C TYR A 34 -19.27 -14.22 0.19
N SER A 35 -18.33 -13.47 -0.40
CA SER A 35 -17.21 -12.90 0.35
C SER A 35 -17.68 -11.84 1.34
N LEU A 36 -18.58 -10.94 0.93
CA LEU A 36 -19.14 -9.91 1.82
C LEU A 36 -19.82 -10.55 3.04
N ASN A 37 -20.63 -11.57 2.83
CA ASN A 37 -21.36 -12.26 3.88
C ASN A 37 -20.42 -13.05 4.80
N LEU A 38 -19.35 -13.64 4.27
CA LEU A 38 -18.31 -14.25 5.10
C LEU A 38 -17.63 -13.21 6.01
N HIS A 39 -17.28 -12.03 5.49
CA HIS A 39 -16.66 -10.96 6.28
C HIS A 39 -17.63 -10.42 7.34
N LYS A 40 -18.89 -10.19 6.96
CA LYS A 40 -19.97 -9.74 7.85
C LYS A 40 -20.21 -10.73 8.99
N ALA A 41 -20.34 -12.02 8.67
CA ALA A 41 -20.51 -13.08 9.66
C ALA A 41 -19.31 -13.15 10.62
N THR A 42 -18.09 -13.05 10.09
CA THR A 42 -16.86 -13.04 10.89
C THR A 42 -16.84 -11.83 11.84
N TYR A 43 -17.15 -10.63 11.34
CA TYR A 43 -17.19 -9.40 12.13
C TYR A 43 -18.20 -9.49 13.29
N HIS A 44 -19.45 -9.90 12.99
CA HIS A 44 -20.48 -10.04 14.02
C HIS A 44 -20.15 -11.16 15.01
N GLY A 45 -19.62 -12.29 14.53
CA GLY A 45 -19.15 -13.39 15.38
C GLY A 45 -18.13 -12.93 16.41
N TRP A 46 -17.16 -12.10 16.01
CA TRP A 46 -16.19 -11.52 16.95
C TRP A 46 -16.81 -10.56 17.96
N ASN A 47 -17.87 -9.84 17.60
CA ASN A 47 -18.58 -8.94 18.52
C ASN A 47 -19.39 -9.68 19.58
N TYR A 48 -19.79 -10.94 19.35
CA TYR A 48 -20.44 -11.78 20.36
C TYR A 48 -19.45 -12.40 21.35
N ASN A 49 -18.15 -12.28 21.10
CA ASN A 49 -17.14 -12.77 22.04
C ASN A 49 -17.00 -11.77 23.21
N ALA A 50 -17.58 -12.12 24.37
CA ALA A 50 -17.56 -11.28 25.57
C ALA A 50 -16.14 -10.84 26.01
N SER A 51 -15.10 -11.64 25.72
CA SER A 51 -13.69 -11.30 26.03
C SER A 51 -13.14 -10.12 25.20
N ARG A 52 -13.88 -9.68 24.18
CA ARG A 52 -13.51 -8.59 23.26
C ARG A 52 -14.41 -7.37 23.35
N THR A 53 -15.27 -7.29 24.35
CA THR A 53 -16.14 -6.12 24.58
C THR A 53 -15.32 -4.83 24.56
N GLY A 54 -15.74 -3.85 23.75
CA GLY A 54 -15.05 -2.56 23.59
C GLY A 54 -13.78 -2.57 22.72
N LYS A 55 -13.39 -3.71 22.13
CA LYS A 55 -12.22 -3.80 21.24
C LYS A 55 -12.60 -3.72 19.77
N ARG A 56 -11.79 -3.04 18.96
CA ARG A 56 -11.94 -3.03 17.49
C ARG A 56 -11.56 -4.39 16.89
N ASN A 57 -12.26 -4.77 15.83
CA ASN A 57 -11.88 -5.94 15.03
C ASN A 57 -10.86 -5.54 13.96
N PHE A 58 -9.89 -6.41 13.74
CA PHE A 58 -8.96 -6.30 12.62
C PHE A 58 -9.12 -7.56 11.77
N ILE A 59 -9.85 -7.41 10.67
CA ILE A 59 -10.19 -8.50 9.75
C ILE A 59 -9.65 -8.09 8.37
N ILE A 60 -8.85 -8.97 7.77
CA ILE A 60 -8.37 -8.81 6.40
C ILE A 60 -8.88 -10.01 5.60
N GLY A 61 -9.57 -9.72 4.51
CA GLY A 61 -10.21 -10.69 3.65
C GLY A 61 -9.63 -10.77 2.25
N ARG A 62 -9.99 -11.82 1.52
CA ARG A 62 -9.90 -11.86 0.04
C ARG A 62 -11.31 -11.84 -0.54
N GLY A 63 -11.49 -11.13 -1.66
CA GLY A 63 -12.79 -10.96 -2.28
C GLY A 63 -13.71 -10.05 -1.47
N GLY A 64 -14.71 -9.49 -2.12
CA GLY A 64 -15.61 -8.54 -1.49
C GLY A 64 -16.71 -8.08 -2.43
N PHE A 65 -17.55 -7.22 -1.88
CA PHE A 65 -18.60 -6.52 -2.61
C PHE A 65 -18.77 -5.12 -2.01
N ILE A 66 -19.62 -4.29 -2.62
CA ILE A 66 -19.93 -2.94 -2.13
C ILE A 66 -20.32 -3.00 -0.64
N GLY A 67 -19.70 -2.17 0.19
CA GLY A 67 -19.93 -2.13 1.63
C GLY A 67 -19.01 -3.00 2.48
N LEU A 68 -18.04 -3.70 1.88
CA LEU A 68 -17.02 -4.49 2.59
C LEU A 68 -16.32 -3.72 3.71
N HIS A 69 -16.03 -2.42 3.49
CA HIS A 69 -15.27 -1.56 4.41
C HIS A 69 -15.84 -1.51 5.82
N ARG A 70 -17.14 -1.80 6.01
CA ARG A 70 -17.77 -1.84 7.33
C ARG A 70 -17.31 -3.02 8.19
N TYR A 71 -16.76 -4.06 7.57
CA TYR A 71 -16.50 -5.34 8.23
C TYR A 71 -15.04 -5.76 8.17
N ALA A 72 -14.33 -5.47 7.07
CA ALA A 72 -12.97 -5.93 6.85
C ALA A 72 -12.19 -5.02 5.88
N GLY A 73 -10.86 -5.05 5.99
CA GLY A 73 -9.95 -4.61 4.93
C GLY A 73 -9.74 -5.70 3.88
N LEU A 74 -9.12 -5.34 2.76
CA LEU A 74 -8.96 -6.24 1.61
C LEU A 74 -7.50 -6.49 1.26
N TRP A 75 -7.18 -7.76 1.02
CA TRP A 75 -5.96 -8.17 0.36
C TRP A 75 -6.19 -8.45 -1.13
N THR A 76 -5.30 -7.91 -1.97
CA THR A 76 -5.42 -7.95 -3.43
C THR A 76 -5.19 -9.34 -4.03
N GLY A 77 -4.72 -10.32 -3.26
CA GLY A 77 -4.60 -11.71 -3.69
C GLY A 77 -3.19 -12.13 -4.07
N ASP A 78 -3.10 -13.24 -4.79
CA ASP A 78 -1.87 -14.00 -5.07
C ASP A 78 -1.02 -13.32 -6.16
N ASN A 79 -0.47 -12.14 -5.87
CA ASN A 79 0.43 -11.43 -6.79
C ASN A 79 1.78 -12.14 -6.94
N ALA A 80 2.41 -12.07 -8.13
CA ALA A 80 3.72 -12.66 -8.35
C ALA A 80 4.86 -11.66 -8.07
N SER A 81 6.07 -12.19 -7.86
CA SER A 81 7.28 -11.40 -7.62
C SER A 81 7.81 -10.79 -8.94
N THR A 82 7.05 -9.89 -9.56
CA THR A 82 7.42 -9.23 -10.83
C THR A 82 7.16 -7.72 -10.80
N TRP A 83 7.83 -6.98 -11.69
CA TRP A 83 7.64 -5.54 -11.85
C TRP A 83 6.22 -5.18 -12.32
N ASP A 84 5.63 -5.98 -13.20
CA ASP A 84 4.24 -5.78 -13.64
C ASP A 84 3.26 -5.84 -12.47
N PHE A 85 3.45 -6.80 -11.55
CA PHE A 85 2.62 -6.89 -10.36
C PHE A 85 2.86 -5.74 -9.39
N LEU A 86 4.11 -5.27 -9.22
CA LEU A 86 4.37 -4.06 -8.45
C LEU A 86 3.60 -2.87 -9.06
N LYS A 87 3.72 -2.64 -10.38
CA LYS A 87 3.05 -1.54 -11.08
C LYS A 87 1.54 -1.58 -10.94
N VAL A 88 0.92 -2.71 -11.31
CA VAL A 88 -0.54 -2.88 -11.24
C VAL A 88 -1.06 -2.80 -9.81
N SER A 89 -0.29 -3.27 -8.82
CA SER A 89 -0.75 -3.30 -7.45
C SER A 89 -0.97 -1.92 -6.82
N VAL A 90 -0.14 -0.92 -7.16
CA VAL A 90 -0.34 0.47 -6.71
C VAL A 90 -1.65 1.01 -7.29
N ALA A 91 -1.81 0.92 -8.62
CA ALA A 91 -3.04 1.31 -9.31
C ALA A 91 -4.29 0.63 -8.75
N GLN A 92 -4.19 -0.67 -8.45
CA GLN A 92 -5.27 -1.47 -7.87
C GLN A 92 -5.67 -0.97 -6.48
N ILE A 93 -4.71 -0.66 -5.61
CA ILE A 93 -4.97 -0.16 -4.26
C ILE A 93 -5.63 1.22 -4.31
N LEU A 94 -5.19 2.12 -5.20
CA LEU A 94 -5.81 3.43 -5.39
C LEU A 94 -7.25 3.31 -5.91
N SER A 95 -7.48 2.40 -6.87
CA SER A 95 -8.80 2.12 -7.43
C SER A 95 -9.76 1.50 -6.40
N LEU A 96 -9.25 0.64 -5.51
CA LEU A 96 -10.02 0.08 -4.39
C LEU A 96 -10.41 1.17 -3.40
N GLY A 97 -9.49 2.09 -3.09
CA GLY A 97 -9.76 3.28 -2.29
C GLY A 97 -10.90 4.09 -2.89
N LEU A 98 -10.80 4.47 -4.17
CA LEU A 98 -11.86 5.16 -4.92
C LEU A 98 -13.21 4.44 -4.85
N SER A 99 -13.20 3.11 -4.83
CA SER A 99 -14.40 2.27 -4.74
C SER A 99 -14.94 2.10 -3.31
N GLY A 100 -14.38 2.82 -2.33
CA GLY A 100 -14.79 2.79 -0.93
C GLY A 100 -14.21 1.61 -0.13
N ILE A 101 -13.19 0.93 -0.63
CA ILE A 101 -12.40 -0.09 0.10
C ILE A 101 -11.06 0.55 0.47
N THR A 102 -11.09 1.34 1.54
CA THR A 102 -10.02 2.30 1.89
C THR A 102 -8.86 1.70 2.68
N ILE A 103 -9.06 0.50 3.26
CA ILE A 103 -8.01 -0.31 3.86
C ILE A 103 -7.75 -1.50 2.96
N SER A 104 -6.81 -1.34 2.02
CA SER A 104 -6.37 -2.38 1.12
C SER A 104 -4.86 -2.36 0.87
N GLY A 105 -4.36 -3.47 0.35
CA GLY A 105 -2.93 -3.72 0.12
C GLY A 105 -2.72 -5.10 -0.49
N GLY A 106 -1.46 -5.40 -0.81
CA GLY A 106 -1.03 -6.66 -1.40
C GLY A 106 0.21 -7.21 -0.72
N ASP A 107 0.73 -8.32 -1.23
CA ASP A 107 1.92 -8.93 -0.66
C ASP A 107 3.20 -8.27 -1.18
N VAL A 108 3.86 -7.52 -0.30
CA VAL A 108 5.09 -6.80 -0.61
C VAL A 108 6.19 -7.80 -0.98
N GLY A 109 6.68 -7.68 -2.21
CA GLY A 109 7.65 -8.58 -2.81
C GLY A 109 7.03 -9.75 -3.58
N GLY A 110 5.70 -9.89 -3.63
CA GLY A 110 4.99 -10.95 -4.35
C GLY A 110 4.71 -12.21 -3.51
N PHE A 111 3.48 -12.71 -3.56
CA PHE A 111 3.05 -13.97 -2.98
C PHE A 111 3.70 -15.17 -3.70
N GLU A 112 3.53 -15.24 -5.02
CA GLU A 112 4.09 -16.28 -5.89
C GLU A 112 5.50 -15.91 -6.40
N PRO A 113 6.32 -16.90 -6.82
CA PRO A 113 7.58 -16.64 -7.53
C PRO A 113 7.38 -15.78 -8.77
N GLY A 114 8.46 -15.12 -9.21
CA GLY A 114 8.51 -14.45 -10.50
C GLY A 114 8.57 -15.44 -11.66
N GLN A 115 8.59 -14.93 -12.89
CA GLN A 115 8.74 -15.76 -14.10
C GLN A 115 10.10 -16.47 -14.18
N ASP A 116 11.10 -15.94 -13.47
CA ASP A 116 12.43 -16.52 -13.31
C ASP A 116 12.44 -17.77 -12.40
N GLY A 117 11.32 -18.08 -11.73
CA GLY A 117 11.24 -19.18 -10.77
C GLY A 117 12.10 -18.96 -9.52
N GLY A 118 12.47 -17.72 -9.23
CA GLY A 118 13.34 -17.36 -8.11
C GLY A 118 12.78 -17.82 -6.75
N LYS A 119 13.68 -18.28 -5.87
CA LYS A 119 13.34 -18.73 -4.51
C LYS A 119 13.05 -17.58 -3.54
N TRP A 120 13.34 -16.35 -3.92
CA TRP A 120 12.99 -15.11 -3.23
C TRP A 120 12.81 -14.00 -4.27
N ALA A 121 12.21 -12.88 -3.86
CA ALA A 121 12.07 -11.73 -4.76
C ALA A 121 13.45 -11.15 -5.10
N ASN A 122 13.64 -10.67 -6.34
CA ASN A 122 14.82 -9.90 -6.68
C ASN A 122 15.03 -8.76 -5.64
N PRO A 123 16.25 -8.51 -5.15
CA PRO A 123 16.48 -7.54 -4.08
C PRO A 123 16.04 -6.11 -4.44
N GLU A 124 16.28 -5.68 -5.67
CA GLU A 124 15.83 -4.38 -6.16
C GLU A 124 14.32 -4.27 -6.16
N LEU A 125 13.65 -5.29 -6.73
CA LEU A 125 12.19 -5.36 -6.76
C LEU A 125 11.60 -5.31 -5.35
N LEU A 126 12.18 -6.06 -4.40
CA LEU A 126 11.71 -6.04 -3.01
C LEU A 126 11.85 -4.64 -2.41
N MET A 127 13.01 -4.00 -2.57
CA MET A 127 13.22 -2.64 -2.08
C MET A 127 12.20 -1.67 -2.69
N ARG A 128 12.05 -1.63 -4.04
CA ARG A 128 11.07 -0.76 -4.70
C ARG A 128 9.64 -1.02 -4.21
N TRP A 129 9.28 -2.26 -3.91
CA TRP A 129 7.99 -2.60 -3.33
C TRP A 129 7.81 -2.03 -1.92
N TYR A 130 8.82 -2.15 -1.06
CA TYR A 130 8.81 -1.54 0.28
C TYR A 130 8.65 -0.03 0.20
N LEU A 131 9.37 0.62 -0.72
CA LEU A 131 9.28 2.06 -0.99
C LEU A 131 7.84 2.43 -1.37
N ALA A 132 7.29 1.78 -2.41
CA ALA A 132 5.95 2.05 -2.93
C ALA A 132 4.85 1.85 -1.88
N TYR A 133 4.96 0.82 -1.05
CA TYR A 133 3.91 0.44 -0.10
C TYR A 133 4.05 1.07 1.28
N SER A 134 5.20 1.67 1.59
CA SER A 134 5.51 2.18 2.93
C SER A 134 4.43 3.11 3.49
N LEU A 135 3.74 3.87 2.63
CA LEU A 135 2.66 4.79 3.00
C LEU A 135 1.29 4.43 2.42
N LEU A 136 1.13 3.23 1.86
CA LEU A 136 -0.19 2.71 1.50
C LEU A 136 -0.98 2.25 2.74
N PRO A 137 -2.32 2.11 2.67
CA PRO A 137 -3.16 1.88 3.84
C PRO A 137 -2.82 0.58 4.58
N TRP A 138 -2.45 -0.46 3.84
CA TRP A 138 -2.02 -1.74 4.38
C TRP A 138 -0.66 -2.17 3.82
N PHE A 139 0.29 -2.40 4.71
CA PHE A 139 1.68 -2.74 4.40
C PHE A 139 2.05 -4.07 5.05
N ARG A 140 2.14 -5.13 4.24
CA ARG A 140 2.47 -6.50 4.68
C ARG A 140 3.41 -7.17 3.69
N ASN A 141 4.46 -7.81 4.21
CA ASN A 141 5.28 -8.77 3.48
C ASN A 141 4.73 -10.19 3.75
N HIS A 142 4.47 -10.96 2.69
CA HIS A 142 3.90 -12.31 2.78
C HIS A 142 4.19 -13.08 1.51
N TYR A 143 4.42 -14.39 1.61
CA TYR A 143 4.78 -15.20 0.47
C TYR A 143 4.31 -16.66 0.60
N ASN A 144 4.23 -17.35 -0.54
CA ASN A 144 3.91 -18.76 -0.60
C ASN A 144 5.15 -19.64 -0.41
N ARG A 145 5.35 -20.14 0.81
CA ARG A 145 6.39 -21.14 1.10
C ARG A 145 6.01 -22.58 0.69
N LYS A 146 4.75 -22.84 0.31
CA LYS A 146 4.29 -24.20 0.02
C LYS A 146 5.07 -24.79 -1.16
N MET A 147 5.37 -26.08 -1.08
CA MET A 147 6.06 -26.84 -2.14
C MET A 147 7.37 -26.17 -2.58
N ASP A 148 8.08 -25.55 -1.64
CA ASP A 148 9.37 -24.87 -1.87
C ASP A 148 9.33 -23.84 -3.01
N LYS A 149 8.16 -23.22 -3.22
CA LYS A 149 7.99 -22.13 -4.20
C LYS A 149 8.92 -20.97 -3.88
N LYS A 150 8.86 -20.46 -2.64
CA LYS A 150 9.74 -19.42 -2.11
C LYS A 150 10.27 -19.81 -0.74
N GLU A 151 11.54 -19.49 -0.47
CA GLU A 151 12.22 -19.82 0.78
C GLU A 151 12.02 -18.74 1.84
N PHE A 152 12.22 -17.48 1.47
CA PHE A 152 12.13 -16.33 2.35
C PHE A 152 11.71 -15.06 1.60
N GLN A 153 11.33 -14.03 2.35
CA GLN A 153 11.10 -12.69 1.83
C GLN A 153 11.40 -11.57 2.85
N GLU A 154 11.83 -11.95 4.05
CA GLU A 154 12.21 -11.03 5.10
C GLU A 154 13.51 -10.31 4.72
N PRO A 155 13.58 -8.96 4.81
CA PRO A 155 14.75 -8.21 4.33
C PRO A 155 16.10 -8.63 4.93
N TYR A 156 16.11 -9.10 6.18
CA TYR A 156 17.34 -9.51 6.87
C TYR A 156 17.94 -10.81 6.33
N ARG A 157 17.17 -11.63 5.60
CA ARG A 157 17.62 -12.91 5.04
C ARG A 157 18.45 -12.76 3.77
N PHE A 158 18.37 -11.61 3.10
CA PHE A 158 19.09 -11.38 1.84
C PHE A 158 20.61 -11.45 2.02
N ILE A 159 21.14 -11.06 3.17
CA ILE A 159 22.58 -11.15 3.43
C ILE A 159 23.07 -12.61 3.46
N ASP A 160 22.22 -13.55 3.89
CA ASP A 160 22.56 -14.97 4.02
C ASP A 160 22.83 -15.63 2.65
N VAL A 161 22.26 -15.07 1.58
CA VAL A 161 22.36 -15.61 0.21
C VAL A 161 23.21 -14.73 -0.72
N ILE A 162 23.91 -13.73 -0.19
CA ILE A 162 24.70 -12.78 -1.00
C ILE A 162 25.76 -13.48 -1.86
N SER A 163 26.31 -14.61 -1.40
CA SER A 163 27.29 -15.41 -2.15
C SER A 163 26.71 -16.06 -3.41
N GLN A 164 25.39 -16.15 -3.53
CA GLN A 164 24.70 -16.67 -4.71
C GLN A 164 24.49 -15.59 -5.80
N ALA A 165 24.78 -14.33 -5.48
CA ALA A 165 24.58 -13.21 -6.39
C ALA A 165 25.83 -12.91 -7.26
N PRO A 166 25.65 -12.44 -8.50
CA PRO A 166 26.73 -11.88 -9.30
C PRO A 166 27.51 -10.79 -8.53
N PRO A 167 28.85 -10.72 -8.61
CA PRO A 167 29.65 -9.77 -7.85
C PRO A 167 29.22 -8.30 -7.99
N ASP A 168 28.80 -7.91 -9.20
CA ASP A 168 28.29 -6.58 -9.56
C ASP A 168 26.89 -6.27 -8.99
N GLN A 169 26.18 -7.27 -8.48
CA GLN A 169 24.84 -7.14 -7.92
C GLN A 169 24.78 -7.33 -6.39
N GLN A 170 25.88 -7.78 -5.77
CA GLN A 170 25.94 -8.04 -4.33
C GLN A 170 25.62 -6.81 -3.47
N TRP A 171 25.85 -5.60 -3.98
CA TRP A 171 25.52 -4.37 -3.28
C TRP A 171 24.01 -4.27 -2.98
N MET A 172 23.14 -4.76 -3.87
CA MET A 172 21.68 -4.73 -3.65
C MET A 172 21.27 -5.63 -2.49
N TYR A 173 21.92 -6.79 -2.34
CA TYR A 173 21.70 -7.70 -1.21
C TYR A 173 22.13 -7.05 0.12
N ARG A 174 23.25 -6.31 0.13
CA ARG A 174 23.67 -5.51 1.29
C ARG A 174 22.71 -4.35 1.59
N ALA A 175 22.19 -3.70 0.56
CA ALA A 175 21.29 -2.56 0.68
C ALA A 175 19.86 -2.93 1.13
N THR A 176 19.43 -4.18 0.88
CA THR A 176 18.04 -4.60 1.10
C THR A 176 17.55 -4.34 2.53
N LEU A 177 18.30 -4.80 3.54
CA LEU A 177 17.93 -4.60 4.93
C LEU A 177 17.87 -3.11 5.35
N PRO A 178 18.93 -2.30 5.18
CA PRO A 178 18.89 -0.90 5.62
C PRO A 178 17.84 -0.07 4.87
N VAL A 179 17.63 -0.30 3.57
CA VAL A 179 16.57 0.38 2.80
C VAL A 179 15.19 0.01 3.34
N CYS A 180 14.88 -1.28 3.46
CA CYS A 180 13.57 -1.71 3.97
C CYS A 180 13.32 -1.20 5.41
N GLN A 181 14.35 -1.25 6.27
CA GLN A 181 14.26 -0.74 7.64
C GLN A 181 13.98 0.77 7.67
N TYR A 182 14.65 1.57 6.84
CA TYR A 182 14.41 3.01 6.77
C TYR A 182 12.94 3.32 6.44
N TYR A 183 12.36 2.68 5.42
CA TYR A 183 10.96 2.93 5.04
C TYR A 183 9.94 2.36 6.03
N ILE A 184 10.27 1.25 6.73
CA ILE A 184 9.48 0.80 7.88
C ILE A 184 9.50 1.89 8.97
N ARG A 185 10.67 2.35 9.38
CA ARG A 185 10.80 3.39 10.42
C ARG A 185 10.13 4.70 10.01
N LEU A 186 10.22 5.08 8.73
CA LEU A 186 9.53 6.24 8.19
C LEU A 186 8.01 6.11 8.38
N ARG A 187 7.42 4.97 8.02
CA ARG A 187 5.99 4.69 8.26
C ARG A 187 5.64 4.83 9.74
N TYR A 188 6.42 4.23 10.63
CA TYR A 188 6.19 4.34 12.08
C TYR A 188 6.34 5.78 12.58
N SER A 189 7.27 6.55 12.02
CA SER A 189 7.44 7.97 12.33
C SER A 189 6.27 8.83 11.83
N LEU A 190 5.51 8.34 10.84
CA LEU A 190 4.31 8.99 10.29
C LEU A 190 3.02 8.29 10.75
N LEU A 191 3.08 7.50 11.83
CA LEU A 191 1.91 6.73 12.27
C LEU A 191 0.74 7.63 12.66
N GLN A 192 1.00 8.80 13.25
CA GLN A 192 -0.04 9.80 13.53
C GLN A 192 -0.71 10.28 12.25
N LEU A 193 0.05 10.67 11.22
CA LEU A 193 -0.51 11.03 9.91
C LEU A 193 -1.43 9.92 9.39
N MET A 194 -0.95 8.66 9.37
CA MET A 194 -1.76 7.53 8.90
C MET A 194 -3.05 7.34 9.72
N TYR A 195 -2.98 7.53 11.04
CA TYR A 195 -4.12 7.36 11.93
C TYR A 195 -5.13 8.52 11.83
N ASP A 196 -4.65 9.74 11.59
CA ASP A 196 -5.50 10.90 11.30
C ASP A 196 -6.24 10.69 9.98
N GLN A 197 -5.58 10.16 8.95
CA GLN A 197 -6.26 9.80 7.70
C GLN A 197 -7.25 8.65 7.87
N MET A 198 -7.01 7.69 8.78
CA MET A 198 -8.01 6.67 9.13
C MET A 198 -9.24 7.29 9.83
N PHE A 199 -9.02 8.31 10.65
CA PHE A 199 -10.11 9.04 11.30
C PHE A 199 -10.89 9.91 10.30
N ASP A 200 -10.21 10.61 9.41
CA ASP A 200 -10.84 11.36 8.31
C ASP A 200 -11.67 10.41 7.42
N ASN A 201 -11.11 9.24 7.07
CA ASN A 201 -11.83 8.21 6.33
C ASN A 201 -13.13 7.77 7.01
N LEU A 202 -13.15 7.65 8.35
CA LEU A 202 -14.36 7.32 9.10
C LEU A 202 -15.44 8.40 8.96
N LEU A 203 -15.04 9.67 8.87
CA LEU A 203 -15.97 10.81 8.83
C LEU A 203 -16.46 11.12 7.41
N THR A 204 -15.57 11.06 6.42
CA THR A 204 -15.83 11.53 5.05
C THR A 204 -15.96 10.41 4.02
N GLY A 205 -15.43 9.22 4.35
CA GLY A 205 -15.29 8.11 3.40
C GLY A 205 -14.10 8.24 2.44
N LEU A 206 -13.34 9.36 2.47
CA LEU A 206 -12.20 9.55 1.59
C LEU A 206 -11.08 8.53 1.87
N PRO A 207 -10.41 7.98 0.84
CA PRO A 207 -9.34 7.00 1.04
C PRO A 207 -8.15 7.57 1.81
N ILE A 208 -7.42 6.69 2.52
CA ILE A 208 -6.18 7.05 3.21
C ILE A 208 -5.07 7.38 2.21
N ALA A 209 -4.90 6.54 1.19
CA ALA A 209 -4.05 6.80 0.03
C ALA A 209 -4.94 7.13 -1.17
N ARG A 210 -4.68 8.26 -1.80
CA ARG A 210 -5.55 8.88 -2.81
C ARG A 210 -4.80 9.00 -4.13
N SER A 211 -5.45 8.61 -5.24
CA SER A 211 -4.98 9.02 -6.57
C SER A 211 -5.05 10.54 -6.66
N LEU A 212 -4.16 11.17 -7.44
CA LEU A 212 -4.02 12.63 -7.49
C LEU A 212 -5.33 13.34 -7.83
N VAL A 213 -6.20 12.72 -8.64
CA VAL A 213 -7.51 13.29 -9.03
C VAL A 213 -8.46 13.51 -7.85
N ILE A 214 -8.31 12.77 -6.73
CA ILE A 214 -9.19 12.92 -5.55
C ILE A 214 -8.81 14.16 -4.74
N SER A 215 -7.51 14.41 -4.60
CA SER A 215 -6.96 15.43 -3.69
C SER A 215 -6.65 16.76 -4.37
N ASN A 216 -6.85 16.86 -5.69
CA ASN A 216 -6.44 18.00 -6.51
C ASN A 216 -7.48 18.24 -7.63
N GLU A 217 -8.75 18.39 -7.26
CA GLU A 217 -9.88 18.51 -8.20
C GLU A 217 -9.81 19.76 -9.10
N ASP A 218 -9.11 20.82 -8.64
CA ASP A 218 -8.91 22.06 -9.40
C ASP A 218 -7.85 21.92 -10.52
N ASP A 219 -7.10 20.82 -10.54
CA ASP A 219 -6.06 20.56 -11.53
C ASP A 219 -6.60 19.79 -12.73
N GLY A 220 -7.18 20.53 -13.68
CA GLY A 220 -7.72 19.96 -14.93
C GLY A 220 -6.69 19.21 -15.78
N SER A 221 -5.38 19.41 -15.56
CA SER A 221 -4.34 18.69 -16.31
C SER A 221 -4.26 17.21 -15.94
N LEU A 222 -4.73 16.82 -14.75
CA LEU A 222 -4.70 15.43 -14.27
C LEU A 222 -5.57 14.47 -15.10
N VAL A 223 -6.53 15.00 -15.86
CA VAL A 223 -7.40 14.21 -16.76
C VAL A 223 -7.12 14.50 -18.24
N THR A 224 -6.02 15.21 -18.54
CA THR A 224 -5.59 15.52 -19.91
C THR A 224 -4.11 15.22 -20.10
N GLU A 225 -3.22 16.14 -19.71
CA GLU A 225 -1.78 16.10 -19.98
C GLU A 225 -1.02 15.21 -18.98
N ASN A 226 -1.54 15.06 -17.77
CA ASN A 226 -0.89 14.40 -16.63
C ASN A 226 -1.64 13.14 -16.16
N GLU A 227 -2.47 12.53 -17.01
CA GLU A 227 -3.22 11.31 -16.67
C GLU A 227 -2.29 10.13 -16.32
N ASP A 228 -1.10 10.10 -16.91
CA ASP A 228 -0.07 9.08 -16.69
C ASP A 228 0.39 8.99 -15.22
N PHE A 229 0.14 10.00 -14.38
CA PHE A 229 0.55 9.98 -12.97
C PHE A 229 -0.51 9.39 -12.02
N LEU A 230 -1.75 9.20 -12.50
CA LEU A 230 -2.89 8.82 -11.65
C LEU A 230 -2.80 7.41 -11.05
N ASP A 231 -2.01 6.53 -11.67
CA ASP A 231 -1.90 5.11 -11.31
C ASP A 231 -0.58 4.74 -10.60
N ASN A 232 0.37 5.68 -10.55
CA ASN A 232 1.74 5.47 -10.07
C ASN A 232 2.24 6.57 -9.12
N THR A 233 1.37 7.50 -8.77
CA THR A 233 1.61 8.56 -7.78
C THR A 233 0.38 8.68 -6.90
N TYR A 234 0.57 8.85 -5.60
CA TYR A 234 -0.53 8.98 -4.66
C TYR A 234 -0.23 9.99 -3.56
N THR A 235 -1.28 10.50 -2.94
CA THR A 235 -1.17 11.29 -1.70
C THR A 235 -1.66 10.47 -0.51
N VAL A 236 -1.04 10.69 0.65
CA VAL A 236 -1.57 10.25 1.95
C VAL A 236 -2.40 11.40 2.48
N GLY A 237 -3.72 11.23 2.46
CA GLY A 237 -4.64 12.36 2.61
C GLY A 237 -4.34 13.44 1.56
N ASP A 238 -4.27 14.68 2.01
CA ASP A 238 -3.84 15.83 1.19
C ASP A 238 -2.45 16.34 1.61
N ASP A 239 -1.74 15.60 2.46
CA ASP A 239 -0.56 16.10 3.18
C ASP A 239 0.75 15.73 2.48
N VAL A 240 0.91 14.46 2.13
CA VAL A 240 2.16 13.91 1.62
C VAL A 240 1.94 13.23 0.27
N LEU A 241 2.60 13.69 -0.78
CA LEU A 241 2.67 13.04 -2.08
C LEU A 241 3.82 12.02 -2.09
N VAL A 242 3.58 10.87 -2.72
CA VAL A 242 4.53 9.77 -2.88
C VAL A 242 4.52 9.33 -4.35
N ALA A 243 5.70 9.34 -4.98
CA ALA A 243 5.89 9.02 -6.40
C ALA A 243 6.91 7.86 -6.56
N PRO A 244 6.53 6.60 -6.26
CA PRO A 244 7.46 5.47 -6.17
C PRO A 244 7.91 4.88 -7.50
N VAL A 245 9.21 4.71 -7.75
CA VAL A 245 9.70 4.06 -8.98
C VAL A 245 9.20 2.62 -9.07
N LEU A 246 8.49 2.28 -10.16
CA LEU A 246 7.83 0.97 -10.38
C LEU A 246 8.50 0.13 -11.48
N GLU A 247 9.71 0.51 -11.89
CA GLU A 247 10.49 -0.14 -12.94
C GLU A 247 11.92 -0.42 -12.46
N PRO A 248 12.62 -1.42 -13.04
CA PRO A 248 14.00 -1.71 -12.68
C PRO A 248 14.94 -0.58 -13.11
N GLN A 249 15.90 -0.25 -12.25
CA GLN A 249 16.95 0.74 -12.52
C GLN A 249 17.84 0.32 -13.69
N LEU A 250 18.16 -0.98 -13.78
CA LEU A 250 18.94 -1.54 -14.87
C LEU A 250 18.02 -2.31 -15.82
N ALA A 251 17.12 -1.60 -16.50
CA ALA A 251 16.31 -2.16 -17.56
C ALA A 251 17.14 -2.31 -18.85
N GLN A 252 17.00 -3.43 -19.57
CA GLN A 252 17.63 -3.60 -20.89
C GLN A 252 17.21 -2.44 -21.82
N GLY A 253 18.19 -1.65 -22.28
CA GLY A 253 17.96 -0.52 -23.18
C GLY A 253 17.73 0.84 -22.49
N ARG A 254 17.79 0.94 -21.15
CA ARG A 254 17.74 2.21 -20.42
C ARG A 254 18.77 2.26 -19.28
N PRO A 255 20.05 2.54 -19.58
CA PRO A 255 21.10 2.66 -18.57
C PRO A 255 20.89 3.82 -17.58
N ASP A 256 19.98 4.77 -17.89
CA ASP A 256 19.75 5.99 -17.10
C ASP A 256 18.43 5.97 -16.29
N ASN A 257 17.86 4.80 -15.95
CA ASN A 257 16.61 4.72 -15.16
C ASN A 257 16.81 5.06 -13.65
N GLU A 258 17.84 5.84 -13.36
CA GLU A 258 18.13 6.46 -12.08
C GLU A 258 17.20 7.65 -11.79
N THR A 259 16.65 8.25 -12.85
CA THR A 259 15.81 9.45 -12.76
C THR A 259 14.35 9.12 -13.06
N ARG A 260 13.44 9.58 -12.20
CA ARG A 260 12.00 9.55 -12.43
C ARG A 260 11.48 10.94 -12.74
N ILE A 261 10.61 11.07 -13.74
CA ILE A 261 9.80 12.28 -13.93
C ILE A 261 8.67 12.30 -12.89
N ILE A 262 8.48 13.43 -12.24
CA ILE A 262 7.45 13.64 -11.21
C ILE A 262 6.60 14.82 -11.63
N TYR A 263 5.28 14.66 -11.46
CA TYR A 263 4.32 15.75 -11.52
C TYR A 263 3.91 16.18 -10.11
N LEU A 264 3.96 17.49 -9.85
CA LEU A 264 3.48 18.12 -8.63
C LEU A 264 2.18 18.85 -8.94
N PRO A 265 1.01 18.38 -8.45
CA PRO A 265 -0.28 18.95 -8.83
C PRO A 265 -0.44 20.43 -8.50
N SER A 266 -1.14 21.14 -9.38
CA SER A 266 -1.64 22.51 -9.19
C SER A 266 -2.85 22.54 -8.23
N PRO A 267 -3.18 23.66 -7.58
CA PRO A 267 -2.46 24.94 -7.52
C PRO A 267 -1.46 25.03 -6.36
N ASP A 268 -1.43 24.03 -5.48
CA ASP A 268 -0.62 24.07 -4.27
C ASP A 268 0.87 23.98 -4.59
N SER A 269 1.70 24.76 -3.89
CA SER A 269 3.15 24.53 -3.87
C SER A 269 3.48 23.27 -3.07
N TRP A 270 4.65 22.69 -3.33
CA TRP A 270 5.12 21.46 -2.69
C TRP A 270 6.54 21.62 -2.17
N TRP A 271 6.84 21.01 -1.03
CA TRP A 271 8.17 20.95 -0.44
C TRP A 271 8.74 19.56 -0.57
N GLN A 272 9.97 19.43 -1.06
CA GLN A 272 10.64 18.14 -1.09
C GLN A 272 10.76 17.57 0.32
N PHE A 273 10.28 16.35 0.50
CA PHE A 273 10.28 15.65 1.76
C PHE A 273 11.71 15.32 2.19
N ASN A 274 12.07 15.66 3.42
CA ASN A 274 13.42 15.42 3.95
C ASN A 274 13.40 14.80 5.35
N LEU A 275 12.27 14.23 5.77
CA LEU A 275 12.16 13.64 7.11
C LEU A 275 13.13 12.47 7.25
N ARG A 276 13.97 12.52 8.28
CA ARG A 276 14.84 11.40 8.64
C ARG A 276 14.14 10.55 9.70
N ALA A 277 13.95 9.27 9.36
CA ALA A 277 13.38 8.29 10.27
C ALA A 277 14.30 8.04 11.48
N ASP A 278 15.61 8.09 11.25
CA ASP A 278 16.66 7.91 12.25
C ASP A 278 17.34 9.24 12.57
N GLY A 279 17.46 9.57 13.87
CA GLY A 279 18.16 10.76 14.36
C GLY A 279 17.41 11.47 15.49
N PRO A 280 18.11 12.26 16.33
CA PRO A 280 17.46 13.13 17.32
C PRO A 280 16.48 14.07 16.59
N ASP A 281 15.44 14.54 17.29
CA ASP A 281 14.30 15.37 16.81
C ASP A 281 14.64 16.68 16.07
N ALA A 282 15.87 16.85 15.60
CA ALA A 282 16.29 17.97 14.80
C ALA A 282 15.42 18.06 13.53
N ALA A 283 14.62 19.12 13.51
CA ALA A 283 13.96 19.68 12.35
C ALA A 283 14.97 19.90 11.22
N VAL A 284 15.25 18.84 10.46
CA VAL A 284 15.96 18.97 9.20
C VAL A 284 15.03 19.77 8.30
N ALA A 285 15.52 20.89 7.78
CA ALA A 285 14.75 21.70 6.85
C ALA A 285 14.26 20.83 5.69
N LEU A 286 13.02 21.08 5.26
CA LEU A 286 12.52 20.50 4.01
C LEU A 286 13.45 20.91 2.86
N GLY A 287 13.41 20.13 1.78
CA GLY A 287 14.19 20.45 0.59
C GLY A 287 13.60 21.63 -0.18
N GLY A 288 13.84 21.68 -1.50
CA GLY A 288 13.35 22.76 -2.35
C GLY A 288 11.83 22.91 -2.28
N ARG A 289 11.38 24.17 -2.41
CA ARG A 289 9.98 24.50 -2.72
C ARG A 289 9.79 24.50 -4.23
N PHE A 290 8.71 23.89 -4.69
CA PHE A 290 8.31 23.84 -6.09
C PHE A 290 6.87 24.33 -6.22
N ASP A 291 6.55 24.97 -7.34
CA ASP A 291 5.19 25.42 -7.63
C ASP A 291 4.34 24.23 -8.13
N GLY A 292 3.03 24.30 -7.90
CA GLY A 292 2.09 23.34 -8.49
C GLY A 292 2.07 23.46 -10.01
N GLY A 293 1.73 22.37 -10.70
CA GLY A 293 1.85 22.25 -12.15
C GLY A 293 3.27 21.94 -12.65
N THR A 294 4.21 21.65 -11.74
CA THR A 294 5.61 21.39 -12.11
C THR A 294 5.81 19.94 -12.52
N LEU A 295 6.42 19.74 -13.69
CA LEU A 295 7.08 18.49 -14.10
C LEU A 295 8.57 18.61 -13.86
N MET A 296 9.18 17.65 -13.18
CA MET A 296 10.62 17.67 -12.94
C MET A 296 11.27 16.28 -12.93
N PRO A 297 12.52 16.17 -13.41
CA PRO A 297 13.35 15.00 -13.17
C PRO A 297 13.78 14.93 -11.70
N TYR A 298 13.79 13.73 -11.14
CA TYR A 298 14.20 13.46 -9.77
C TYR A 298 15.10 12.23 -9.69
N ASP A 299 16.26 12.36 -9.06
CA ASP A 299 17.21 11.27 -8.81
C ASP A 299 16.66 10.32 -7.73
N ALA A 300 16.10 9.20 -8.19
CA ALA A 300 15.54 8.14 -7.38
C ALA A 300 16.34 6.83 -7.50
N ARG A 301 17.65 6.92 -7.77
CA ARG A 301 18.50 5.73 -7.93
C ARG A 301 18.60 4.92 -6.65
N MET A 302 18.52 3.60 -6.79
CA MET A 302 18.96 2.62 -5.81
C MET A 302 20.48 2.69 -5.66
N SER A 303 20.93 2.50 -4.43
CA SER A 303 22.33 2.57 -4.03
C SER A 303 22.50 1.88 -2.68
N ASP A 304 23.69 1.40 -2.37
CA ASP A 304 24.08 0.99 -1.02
C ASP A 304 24.61 2.17 -0.18
N ASN A 305 24.66 3.38 -0.75
CA ASN A 305 24.97 4.60 -0.02
C ASN A 305 23.79 5.03 0.88
N VAL A 306 24.03 5.03 2.19
CA VAL A 306 23.04 5.40 3.22
C VAL A 306 22.46 6.80 3.01
N SER A 307 23.25 7.76 2.50
CA SER A 307 22.74 9.12 2.27
C SER A 307 21.73 9.23 1.13
N GLN A 308 21.69 8.24 0.22
CA GLN A 308 20.74 8.18 -0.89
C GLN A 308 19.38 7.58 -0.47
N ILE A 309 19.35 6.73 0.57
CA ILE A 309 18.15 5.97 0.98
C ILE A 309 16.88 6.83 1.09
N PRO A 310 16.93 8.02 1.73
CA PRO A 310 15.74 8.88 1.84
C PRO A 310 15.19 9.42 0.52
N TYR A 311 16.01 9.43 -0.53
CA TYR A 311 15.66 9.98 -1.84
C TYR A 311 15.31 8.90 -2.86
N MET A 312 15.43 7.61 -2.52
CA MET A 312 15.06 6.52 -3.44
C MET A 312 13.56 6.46 -3.76
N ASN A 313 12.71 7.04 -2.90
CA ASN A 313 11.28 7.20 -3.12
C ASN A 313 10.93 8.69 -3.05
N PRO A 314 10.68 9.35 -4.19
CA PRO A 314 10.33 10.75 -4.18
C PRO A 314 9.06 11.01 -3.36
N MET A 315 9.16 11.94 -2.42
CA MET A 315 8.07 12.35 -1.55
C MET A 315 8.06 13.86 -1.41
N PHE A 316 6.86 14.44 -1.27
CA PHE A 316 6.66 15.88 -1.13
C PHE A 316 5.59 16.18 -0.08
N ILE A 317 5.75 17.29 0.63
CA ILE A 317 4.76 17.81 1.57
C ILE A 317 4.04 18.98 0.92
N ARG A 318 2.72 18.96 0.91
CA ARG A 318 1.91 20.06 0.37
C ARG A 318 2.09 21.32 1.21
N TYR A 319 2.16 22.49 0.57
CA TYR A 319 2.27 23.77 1.26
C TYR A 319 1.12 23.97 2.26
N GLY A 320 1.45 24.47 3.46
CA GLY A 320 0.48 24.69 4.53
C GLY A 320 0.09 23.43 5.33
N LYS A 321 0.56 22.24 4.94
CA LYS A 321 0.32 21.00 5.69
C LYS A 321 1.46 20.72 6.67
N ILE A 322 1.13 20.14 7.82
CA ILE A 322 2.07 19.82 8.91
C ILE A 322 1.91 18.34 9.27
N PRO A 323 2.60 17.42 8.57
CA PRO A 323 2.60 16.02 8.98
C PRO A 323 3.33 15.86 10.32
N ILE A 324 2.61 15.43 11.36
CA ILE A 324 3.17 15.29 12.71
C ILE A 324 3.98 13.99 12.76
N LYS A 325 5.26 14.13 13.11
CA LYS A 325 6.13 12.98 13.40
C LYS A 325 5.77 12.39 14.75
N THR A 326 5.52 11.08 14.80
CA THR A 326 5.39 10.29 16.04
C THR A 326 6.72 9.65 16.39
N ILE A 327 7.15 9.74 17.64
CA ILE A 327 8.25 8.93 18.14
C ILE A 327 7.66 7.61 18.62
N VAL A 328 7.84 6.53 17.85
CA VAL A 328 7.42 5.19 18.25
C VAL A 328 8.66 4.37 18.61
N SER A 329 8.87 4.15 19.91
CA SER A 329 9.76 3.10 20.41
C SER A 329 9.08 1.75 20.16
N ILE A 330 9.55 0.98 19.17
CA ILE A 330 9.14 -0.43 19.00
C ILE A 330 9.72 -1.29 20.15
N THR A 331 10.64 -0.74 20.95
CA THR A 331 11.33 -1.42 22.05
C THR A 331 10.64 -1.32 23.42
N ASP A 332 9.59 -0.51 23.58
CA ASP A 332 8.86 -0.38 24.86
C ASP A 332 7.44 -0.94 24.78
N ARG A 333 7.33 -2.25 24.48
CA ARG A 333 6.15 -3.00 24.91
C ARG A 333 6.59 -4.02 25.94
N GLU A 334 6.18 -3.79 27.19
CA GLU A 334 6.09 -4.88 28.15
C GLU A 334 5.30 -6.04 27.51
N PRO A 335 5.76 -7.28 27.69
CA PRO A 335 5.03 -8.44 27.23
C PRO A 335 3.66 -8.46 27.93
N VAL A 336 2.59 -8.40 27.14
CA VAL A 336 1.22 -8.66 27.62
C VAL A 336 1.00 -10.16 27.71
#